data_AF-A0A3B9PHX7-F1
#
_entry.id   AF-A0A3B9PHX7-F1
#
_cell.length_a   1.000
_cell.length_b   1.000
_cell.length_c   1.000
_cell.angle_alpha   90.00
_cell.angle_beta   90.00
_cell.angle_gamma   90.00
#
_symmetry.space_group_name_H-M   'P 1'
#
loop_
_entity.id
_entity.type
_entity.pdbx_description
1 polymer ?
#
loop_
_entity_poly.entity_id
_entity_poly.type
_entity_poly.pdbx_seq_one_letter_code
_entity_poly.pdbx_strand_id
1 'polypeptide(L)'
;HDFCAISLSDLLTPWPTIARRLDAVAYADFVVALYNPKSGRRTRQIVEAQRLFLRHRRPDTPVAIVKSAYRPRQRIEFTTLERMAEADIGMLTTVLIGNSNTIVRDGLMVTPRGYSNKYEVADGERATRDGEQAGRSLSTGLNGWLQTIRTSGLDATQLAADYRLPEDYIAALLDETADEYADTLD
;
A
#
# COMPACT_ATOMS: atom_id res chain seq x y z
N HIS A 1 -6.15 4.41 -3.51
CA HIS A 1 -4.80 3.93 -3.20
C HIS A 1 -4.26 4.80 -2.12
N ASP A 2 -3.90 4.17 -1.03
CA ASP A 2 -3.36 4.87 0.11
C ASP A 2 -1.88 5.14 -0.11
N PHE A 3 -1.43 6.25 0.47
CA PHE A 3 -0.10 6.78 0.26
C PHE A 3 0.51 7.25 1.57
N CYS A 4 1.83 7.11 1.72
CA CYS A 4 2.57 7.67 2.84
C CYS A 4 3.87 8.34 2.40
N ALA A 5 4.31 9.31 3.20
CA ALA A 5 5.59 9.99 3.05
C ALA A 5 6.49 9.66 4.25
N ILE A 6 7.71 9.20 3.98
CA ILE A 6 8.68 8.82 5.02
C ILE A 6 10.02 9.50 4.74
N SER A 7 10.60 10.15 5.75
CA SER A 7 11.97 10.66 5.68
C SER A 7 12.96 9.56 6.07
N LEU A 8 14.04 9.41 5.31
CA LEU A 8 15.17 8.53 5.64
C LEU A 8 16.27 9.24 6.47
N SER A 9 16.03 10.48 6.89
CA SER A 9 16.98 11.19 7.76
C SER A 9 16.87 10.70 9.20
N ASP A 10 17.93 10.08 9.69
CA ASP A 10 18.08 9.57 11.04
C ASP A 10 18.69 10.58 12.03
N LEU A 11 18.89 11.83 11.61
CA LEU A 11 19.51 12.89 12.44
C LEU A 11 18.81 13.10 13.79
N LEU A 12 17.48 13.13 13.78
CA LEU A 12 16.64 13.31 14.98
C LEU A 12 15.62 12.17 15.16
N THR A 13 15.72 11.12 14.34
CA THR A 13 14.81 9.98 14.39
C THR A 13 15.65 8.71 14.31
N PRO A 14 15.73 7.91 15.39
CA PRO A 14 16.53 6.70 15.37
C PRO A 14 16.14 5.77 14.21
N TRP A 15 17.14 5.18 13.56
CA TRP A 15 16.93 4.25 12.46
C TRP A 15 15.90 3.14 12.76
N PRO A 16 15.87 2.49 13.95
CA PRO A 16 14.85 1.48 14.25
C PRO A 16 13.40 1.96 14.10
N THR A 17 13.13 3.24 14.39
CA THR A 17 11.81 3.84 14.20
C THR A 17 11.49 4.01 12.72
N ILE A 18 12.47 4.45 11.91
CA ILE A 18 12.31 4.58 10.45
C ILE A 18 12.11 3.19 9.83
N ALA A 19 12.95 2.22 10.18
CA ALA A 19 12.88 0.85 9.68
C ALA A 19 11.51 0.20 9.95
N ARG A 20 10.97 0.36 11.18
CA ARG A 20 9.63 -0.14 11.53
C ARG A 20 8.53 0.51 10.68
N ARG A 21 8.62 1.82 10.39
CA ARG A 21 7.68 2.50 9.51
C ARG A 21 7.77 1.97 8.08
N LEU A 22 8.98 1.80 7.55
CA LEU A 22 9.22 1.29 6.20
C LEU A 22 8.66 -0.14 6.05
N ASP A 23 8.95 -1.03 7.00
CA ASP A 23 8.46 -2.41 7.00
C ASP A 23 6.92 -2.46 7.06
N ALA A 24 6.31 -1.66 7.95
CA ALA A 24 4.85 -1.61 8.10
C ALA A 24 4.13 -1.10 6.83
N VAL A 25 4.63 -0.03 6.20
CA VAL A 25 3.97 0.50 4.98
C VAL A 25 4.22 -0.38 3.75
N ALA A 26 5.37 -1.06 3.71
CA ALA A 26 5.63 -2.08 2.69
C ALA A 26 4.67 -3.26 2.87
N TYR A 27 4.52 -3.78 4.09
CA TYR A 27 3.55 -4.82 4.41
C TYR A 27 2.11 -4.43 4.02
N ALA A 28 1.69 -3.21 4.37
CA ALA A 28 0.33 -2.71 4.18
C ALA A 28 -0.03 -2.25 2.75
N ASP A 29 0.79 -2.55 1.74
CA ASP A 29 0.52 -2.20 0.33
C ASP A 29 0.37 -0.71 -0.03
N PHE A 30 1.01 0.19 0.73
CA PHE A 30 1.02 1.62 0.43
C PHE A 30 1.90 1.96 -0.78
N VAL A 31 1.49 3.00 -1.53
CA VAL A 31 2.41 3.79 -2.37
C VAL A 31 3.22 4.68 -1.45
N VAL A 32 4.54 4.81 -1.67
CA VAL A 32 5.42 5.47 -0.70
C VAL A 32 6.33 6.50 -1.35
N ALA A 33 6.38 7.71 -0.78
CA ALA A 33 7.41 8.70 -1.09
C ALA A 33 8.50 8.73 -0.01
N LEU A 34 9.74 8.50 -0.43
CA LEU A 34 10.90 8.64 0.43
C LEU A 34 11.55 10.01 0.25
N TYR A 35 11.66 10.74 1.36
CA TYR A 35 12.32 12.04 1.47
C TYR A 35 13.70 11.89 2.12
N ASN A 36 14.59 12.84 1.82
CA ASN A 36 15.98 12.84 2.30
C ASN A 36 16.70 11.49 2.08
N PRO A 37 16.54 10.85 0.90
CA PRO A 37 16.91 9.45 0.72
C PRO A 37 18.42 9.22 0.81
N LYS A 38 19.22 10.23 0.44
CA LYS A 38 20.68 10.17 0.44
C LYS A 38 21.29 11.53 0.74
N SER A 39 22.42 11.54 1.45
CA SER A 39 23.30 12.70 1.59
C SER A 39 24.76 12.24 1.57
N GLY A 40 25.72 13.17 1.62
CA GLY A 40 27.15 12.81 1.66
C GLY A 40 27.52 11.85 2.80
N ARG A 41 26.84 11.92 3.95
CA ARG A 41 27.07 11.02 5.10
C ARG A 41 26.08 9.86 5.20
N ARG A 42 24.94 9.95 4.51
CA ARG A 42 23.81 8.98 4.58
C ARG A 42 23.67 8.28 3.24
N THR A 43 24.41 7.21 3.04
CA THR A 43 24.41 6.45 1.77
C THR A 43 23.75 5.09 1.89
N ARG A 44 23.64 4.54 3.11
CA ARG A 44 23.17 3.18 3.37
C ARG A 44 21.65 3.08 3.59
N GLN A 45 21.01 4.15 4.05
CA GLN A 45 19.59 4.17 4.41
C GLN A 45 18.69 3.77 3.24
N ILE A 46 18.99 4.24 2.02
CA ILE A 46 18.21 3.88 0.82
C ILE A 46 18.33 2.38 0.47
N VAL A 47 19.50 1.78 0.71
CA VAL A 47 19.74 0.35 0.47
C VAL A 47 18.98 -0.49 1.49
N GLU A 48 18.98 -0.10 2.77
CA GLU A 48 18.23 -0.81 3.79
C GLU A 48 16.71 -0.60 3.61
N ALA A 49 16.26 0.57 3.15
CA ALA A 49 14.87 0.79 2.77
C ALA A 49 14.45 -0.14 1.62
N GLN A 50 15.26 -0.24 0.56
CA GLN A 50 15.03 -1.19 -0.53
C GLN A 50 14.89 -2.63 -0.02
N ARG A 51 15.80 -3.08 0.87
CA ARG A 51 15.74 -4.42 1.47
C ARG A 51 14.45 -4.67 2.26
N LEU A 52 13.99 -3.68 3.02
CA LEU A 52 12.74 -3.81 3.78
C LEU A 52 11.53 -3.94 2.84
N PHE A 53 11.48 -3.15 1.77
CA PHE A 53 10.40 -3.24 0.79
C PHE A 53 10.41 -4.58 0.04
N LEU A 54 11.58 -5.09 -0.35
CA LEU A 54 11.71 -6.37 -1.08
C LEU A 54 11.22 -7.60 -0.28
N ARG A 55 11.02 -7.48 1.04
CA ARG A 55 10.39 -8.53 1.86
C ARG A 55 8.90 -8.70 1.56
N HIS A 56 8.25 -7.64 1.07
CA HIS A 56 6.79 -7.57 0.93
C HIS A 56 6.33 -7.27 -0.51
N ARG A 57 7.23 -6.75 -1.35
CA ARG A 57 6.96 -6.28 -2.71
C ARG A 57 7.75 -7.07 -3.73
N ARG A 58 7.20 -7.20 -4.94
CA ARG A 58 7.90 -7.81 -6.06
C ARG A 58 9.13 -6.97 -6.47
N PRO A 59 10.26 -7.59 -6.86
CA PRO A 59 11.46 -6.87 -7.32
C PRO A 59 11.19 -5.90 -8.49
N ASP A 60 10.21 -6.24 -9.34
CA ASP A 60 9.80 -5.46 -10.52
C ASP A 60 8.84 -4.31 -10.22
N THR A 61 8.47 -4.09 -8.95
CA THR A 61 7.57 -3.00 -8.55
C THR A 61 8.10 -1.67 -9.07
N PRO A 62 7.30 -0.87 -9.81
CA PRO A 62 7.77 0.39 -10.36
C PRO A 62 8.23 1.38 -9.30
N VAL A 63 9.33 2.08 -9.61
CA VAL A 63 9.87 3.16 -8.80
C VAL A 63 10.18 4.37 -9.69
N ALA A 64 9.84 5.57 -9.24
CA ALA A 64 10.25 6.82 -9.88
C ALA A 64 11.26 7.57 -9.01
N ILE A 65 12.40 7.92 -9.59
CA ILE A 65 13.44 8.77 -9.00
C ILE A 65 13.26 10.18 -9.54
N VAL A 66 12.76 11.10 -8.71
CA VAL A 66 12.47 12.47 -9.10
C VAL A 66 13.50 13.40 -8.46
N LYS A 67 14.41 13.94 -9.27
CA LYS A 67 15.49 14.84 -8.84
C LYS A 67 15.15 16.27 -9.24
N SER A 68 15.28 17.21 -8.30
CA SER A 68 15.09 18.65 -8.52
C SER A 68 13.76 19.01 -9.18
N ALA A 69 12.65 18.42 -8.72
CA ALA A 69 11.31 18.68 -9.25
C ALA A 69 11.01 20.20 -9.33
N TYR A 70 10.42 20.63 -10.45
CA TYR A 70 10.08 22.00 -10.80
C TYR A 70 11.26 22.99 -10.77
N ARG A 71 12.48 22.52 -11.06
CA ARG A 71 13.70 23.35 -11.15
C ARG A 71 14.45 23.07 -12.46
N PRO A 72 15.37 23.94 -12.91
CA PRO A 72 16.07 23.79 -14.19
C PRO A 72 16.81 22.47 -14.40
N ARG A 73 17.23 21.79 -13.33
CA ARG A 73 17.91 20.48 -13.37
C ARG A 73 16.97 19.31 -13.05
N GLN A 74 15.68 19.45 -13.30
CA GLN A 74 14.71 18.38 -13.09
C GLN A 74 15.09 17.15 -13.93
N ARG A 75 15.09 15.99 -13.29
CA ARG A 75 15.23 14.70 -13.98
C ARG A 75 14.30 13.68 -13.32
N ILE A 76 13.59 12.93 -14.14
CA ILE A 76 12.76 11.81 -13.73
C ILE A 76 13.34 10.55 -14.36
N GLU A 77 13.57 9.53 -13.54
CA GLU A 77 13.99 8.21 -13.99
C GLU A 77 13.02 7.17 -13.45
N PHE A 78 12.44 6.36 -14.33
CA PHE A 78 11.71 5.16 -13.92
C PHE A 78 12.66 3.99 -13.84
N THR A 79 12.52 3.22 -12.77
CA THR A 79 13.31 2.03 -12.46
C THR A 79 12.43 1.04 -11.69
N THR A 80 13.02 -0.02 -11.16
CA THR A 80 12.32 -1.01 -10.34
C THR A 80 12.77 -0.96 -8.90
N LEU A 81 12.00 -1.58 -8.01
CA LEU A 81 12.36 -1.72 -6.60
C LEU A 81 13.71 -2.41 -6.42
N GLU A 82 14.04 -3.43 -7.23
CA GLU A 82 15.34 -4.10 -7.19
C GLU A 82 16.51 -3.17 -7.53
N ARG A 83 16.30 -2.20 -8.41
CA ARG A 83 17.37 -1.37 -8.99
C ARG A 83 17.41 0.06 -8.46
N MET A 84 16.42 0.48 -7.67
CA MET A 84 16.30 1.87 -7.22
C MET A 84 17.54 2.43 -6.49
N ALA A 85 18.29 1.59 -5.77
CA ALA A 85 19.48 2.03 -5.04
C ALA A 85 20.70 2.31 -5.96
N GLU A 86 20.68 1.83 -7.21
CA GLU A 86 21.72 2.06 -8.22
C GLU A 86 21.61 3.46 -8.85
N ALA A 87 20.42 4.09 -8.76
CA ALA A 87 20.13 5.36 -9.40
C ALA A 87 20.90 6.55 -8.77
N ASP A 88 21.02 7.64 -9.53
CA ASP A 88 21.58 8.91 -9.07
C ASP A 88 20.63 9.62 -8.08
N ILE A 89 20.73 9.21 -6.81
CA ILE A 89 19.97 9.76 -5.69
C ILE A 89 20.83 10.75 -4.90
N GLY A 90 20.32 11.95 -4.65
CA GLY A 90 20.97 12.96 -3.83
C GLY A 90 20.01 13.66 -2.87
N MET A 91 20.45 14.78 -2.30
CA MET A 91 19.67 15.54 -1.31
C MET A 91 18.42 16.22 -1.89
N LEU A 92 18.36 16.42 -3.21
CA LEU A 92 17.23 17.03 -3.93
C LEU A 92 16.39 15.97 -4.65
N THR A 93 16.47 14.71 -4.22
CA THR A 93 15.76 13.58 -4.82
C THR A 93 14.62 13.13 -3.91
N THR A 94 13.46 12.87 -4.50
CA THR A 94 12.37 12.10 -3.91
C THR A 94 12.27 10.78 -4.65
N VAL A 95 12.10 9.67 -3.93
CA VAL A 95 11.89 8.35 -4.51
C VAL A 95 10.43 7.98 -4.29
N LEU A 96 9.70 7.66 -5.35
CA LEU A 96 8.32 7.17 -5.30
C LEU A 96 8.31 5.68 -5.57
N ILE A 97 7.86 4.88 -4.62
CA ILE A 97 7.73 3.42 -4.74
C ILE A 97 6.26 3.09 -4.92
N GLY A 98 5.92 2.36 -5.99
CA GLY A 98 4.57 1.88 -6.24
C GLY A 98 4.12 0.81 -5.25
N ASN A 99 2.83 0.53 -5.24
CA ASN A 99 2.28 -0.65 -4.59
C ASN A 99 2.12 -1.82 -5.57
N SER A 100 1.54 -2.94 -5.12
CA SER A 100 1.36 -4.16 -5.90
C SER A 100 0.62 -3.98 -7.24
N ASN A 101 -0.23 -2.95 -7.34
CA ASN A 101 -1.06 -2.62 -8.50
C ASN A 101 -0.44 -1.54 -9.40
N THR A 102 0.69 -0.95 -9.01
CA THR A 102 1.29 0.15 -9.76
C THR A 102 2.00 -0.38 -11.01
N ILE A 103 1.79 0.29 -12.14
CA ILE A 103 2.38 -0.03 -13.44
C ILE A 103 3.00 1.22 -14.07
N VAL A 104 3.92 1.02 -15.01
CA VAL A 104 4.36 2.09 -15.93
C VAL A 104 3.63 1.89 -17.26
N ARG A 105 2.90 2.90 -17.70
CA ARG A 105 2.13 2.88 -18.95
C ARG A 105 2.22 4.24 -19.62
N ASP A 106 2.50 4.26 -20.92
CA ASP A 106 2.56 5.49 -21.72
C ASP A 106 3.50 6.56 -21.13
N GLY A 107 4.63 6.13 -20.56
CA GLY A 107 5.60 7.02 -19.90
C GLY A 107 5.16 7.57 -18.54
N LEU A 108 4.07 7.06 -17.98
CA LEU A 108 3.52 7.47 -16.69
C LEU A 108 3.55 6.29 -15.70
N MET A 109 3.87 6.57 -14.44
CA MET A 109 3.69 5.61 -13.35
C MET A 109 2.29 5.79 -12.77
N VAL A 110 1.46 4.77 -12.91
CA VAL A 110 0.02 4.82 -12.60
C VAL A 110 -0.32 3.70 -11.65
N THR A 111 -1.07 4.01 -10.59
CA THR A 111 -1.73 3.00 -9.76
C THR A 111 -3.21 2.98 -10.13
N PRO A 112 -3.67 2.04 -10.99
CA PRO A 112 -5.03 2.04 -11.50
C PRO A 112 -6.02 1.87 -10.36
N ARG A 113 -7.03 2.73 -10.27
CA ARG A 113 -8.15 2.47 -9.34
C ARG A 113 -8.92 1.25 -9.88
N GLY A 114 -9.08 0.23 -9.05
CA GLY A 114 -9.76 -0.99 -9.47
C GLY A 114 -11.24 -0.75 -9.72
N TYR A 115 -11.69 -1.02 -10.94
CA TYR A 115 -12.95 -1.73 -11.25
C TYR A 115 -12.66 -3.09 -11.91
N SER A 116 -11.38 -3.49 -11.98
CA SER A 116 -10.85 -4.58 -12.82
C SER A 116 -10.91 -5.97 -12.18
N ASN A 117 -11.16 -6.11 -10.87
CA ASN A 117 -11.22 -7.42 -10.18
C ASN A 117 -12.65 -8.01 -10.12
N LYS A 118 -13.55 -7.60 -11.02
CA LYS A 118 -15.00 -7.80 -10.83
C LYS A 118 -15.64 -8.92 -11.65
N TYR A 119 -14.87 -9.70 -12.39
CA TYR A 119 -15.44 -10.75 -13.25
C TYR A 119 -15.71 -12.09 -12.56
N GLU A 120 -15.61 -12.18 -11.23
CA GLU A 120 -15.89 -13.44 -10.50
C GLU A 120 -17.05 -13.38 -9.48
N VAL A 121 -17.88 -12.33 -9.44
CA VAL A 121 -19.04 -12.31 -8.52
C VAL A 121 -20.35 -12.13 -9.27
N ALA A 122 -21.19 -13.16 -9.13
CA ALA A 122 -22.50 -13.36 -9.73
C ALA A 122 -23.56 -12.30 -9.38
N ASP A 123 -24.66 -12.38 -10.12
CA ASP A 123 -25.71 -11.40 -10.32
C ASP A 123 -26.29 -10.68 -9.09
N GLY A 124 -26.60 -9.39 -9.32
CA GLY A 124 -27.35 -8.54 -8.42
C GLY A 124 -27.71 -7.23 -9.14
N GLU A 125 -29.00 -7.05 -9.42
CA GLU A 125 -29.58 -5.94 -10.17
C GLU A 125 -29.52 -4.60 -9.41
N ARG A 126 -29.34 -3.48 -10.15
CA ARG A 126 -30.26 -2.32 -10.11
C ARG A 126 -29.85 -1.17 -11.06
N ALA A 127 -30.89 -0.68 -11.74
CA ALA A 127 -31.16 0.63 -12.36
C ALA A 127 -29.98 1.56 -12.67
N THR A 128 -29.45 1.46 -13.89
CA THR A 128 -28.70 2.53 -14.55
C THR A 128 -29.55 3.18 -15.63
N ARG A 129 -29.37 4.49 -15.86
CA ARG A 129 -29.92 5.18 -17.03
C ARG A 129 -29.06 4.86 -18.26
N ASP A 130 -29.61 5.05 -19.46
CA ASP A 130 -28.90 4.78 -20.72
C ASP A 130 -27.55 5.53 -20.77
N GLY A 131 -26.47 4.77 -20.89
CA GLY A 131 -25.09 5.27 -20.95
C GLY A 131 -24.31 5.25 -19.62
N GLU A 132 -24.94 4.92 -18.50
CA GLU A 132 -24.27 4.80 -17.20
C GLU A 132 -23.96 3.34 -16.84
N GLN A 133 -22.74 3.05 -16.37
CA GLN A 133 -22.42 1.80 -15.68
C GLN A 133 -22.40 2.07 -14.18
N ALA A 134 -23.31 1.43 -13.42
CA ALA A 134 -23.32 1.52 -11.97
C ALA A 134 -22.04 0.91 -11.41
N GLY A 135 -21.26 1.71 -10.69
CA GLY A 135 -20.15 1.20 -9.91
C GLY A 135 -20.66 0.31 -8.79
N ARG A 136 -20.77 -1.02 -8.99
CA ARG A 136 -21.03 -1.92 -7.84
C ARG A 136 -19.86 -1.85 -6.83
N SER A 137 -20.17 -1.86 -5.53
CA SER A 137 -19.18 -1.92 -4.44
C SER A 137 -18.20 -3.09 -4.65
N LEU A 138 -16.93 -2.90 -4.29
CA LEU A 138 -15.83 -3.86 -4.55
C LEU A 138 -15.43 -4.72 -3.35
N SER A 139 -16.23 -4.73 -2.31
CA SER A 139 -16.19 -5.74 -1.27
C SER A 139 -17.57 -5.80 -0.67
N THR A 140 -17.83 -6.87 0.06
CA THR A 140 -18.95 -7.00 0.98
C THR A 140 -18.98 -5.87 2.06
N GLY A 141 -18.05 -4.90 2.00
CA GLY A 141 -17.87 -3.85 2.99
C GLY A 141 -17.31 -4.42 4.29
N LEU A 142 -17.18 -3.57 5.31
CA LEU A 142 -16.85 -4.04 6.66
C LEU A 142 -17.87 -5.10 7.12
N ASN A 143 -19.16 -4.79 7.02
CA ASN A 143 -20.23 -5.65 7.53
C ASN A 143 -20.26 -7.03 6.87
N GLY A 144 -20.15 -7.10 5.54
CA GLY A 144 -20.17 -8.40 4.90
C GLY A 144 -18.81 -9.11 4.96
N TRP A 145 -17.68 -8.43 5.21
CA TRP A 145 -16.44 -9.10 5.64
C TRP A 145 -16.60 -9.71 7.04
N LEU A 146 -17.20 -8.99 7.99
CA LEU A 146 -17.54 -9.51 9.32
C LEU A 146 -18.44 -10.74 9.22
N GLN A 147 -19.47 -10.70 8.37
CA GLN A 147 -20.30 -11.86 8.10
C GLN A 147 -19.47 -13.01 7.53
N THR A 148 -18.59 -12.73 6.56
CA THR A 148 -17.73 -13.75 5.92
C THR A 148 -16.85 -14.46 6.95
N ILE A 149 -16.14 -13.72 7.80
CA ILE A 149 -15.24 -14.33 8.79
C ILE A 149 -16.03 -15.16 9.82
N ARG A 150 -17.20 -14.69 10.26
CA ARG A 150 -18.07 -15.39 11.21
C ARG A 150 -18.66 -16.68 10.63
N THR A 151 -19.01 -16.68 9.34
CA THR A 151 -19.56 -17.87 8.66
C THR A 151 -18.49 -18.80 8.07
N SER A 152 -17.21 -18.41 8.11
CA SER A 152 -16.12 -19.16 7.46
C SER A 152 -15.84 -20.52 8.11
N GLY A 153 -16.15 -20.67 9.41
CA GLY A 153 -15.78 -21.83 10.21
C GLY A 153 -14.29 -21.94 10.56
N LEU A 154 -13.50 -20.92 10.21
CA LEU A 154 -12.07 -20.82 10.53
C LEU A 154 -11.86 -20.19 11.92
N ASP A 155 -10.77 -20.55 12.57
CA ASP A 155 -10.36 -19.93 13.84
C ASP A 155 -9.62 -18.60 13.63
N ALA A 156 -9.40 -17.88 14.74
CA ALA A 156 -8.74 -16.57 14.72
C ALA A 156 -7.32 -16.64 14.16
N THR A 157 -6.56 -17.70 14.46
CA THR A 157 -5.18 -17.87 13.99
C THR A 157 -5.14 -18.03 12.46
N GLN A 158 -6.03 -18.84 11.89
CA GLN A 158 -6.15 -19.05 10.44
C GLN A 158 -6.54 -17.75 9.73
N LEU A 159 -7.58 -17.07 10.21
CA LEU A 159 -8.07 -15.82 9.64
C LEU A 159 -7.02 -14.69 9.74
N ALA A 160 -6.29 -14.60 10.85
CA ALA A 160 -5.21 -13.64 11.03
C ALA A 160 -4.09 -13.83 10.01
N ALA A 161 -3.72 -15.08 9.73
CA ALA A 161 -2.74 -15.42 8.70
C ALA A 161 -3.23 -15.06 7.29
N ASP A 162 -4.47 -15.43 6.96
CA ASP A 162 -5.07 -15.21 5.62
C ASP A 162 -5.24 -13.72 5.31
N TYR A 163 -5.83 -12.95 6.24
CA TYR A 163 -6.05 -11.52 6.07
C TYR A 163 -4.84 -10.67 6.44
N ARG A 164 -3.77 -11.29 6.96
CA ARG A 164 -2.56 -10.59 7.39
C ARG A 164 -2.87 -9.51 8.44
N LEU A 165 -3.73 -9.85 9.40
CA LEU A 165 -4.19 -9.00 10.49
C LEU A 165 -3.76 -9.56 11.85
N PRO A 166 -3.74 -8.75 12.92
CA PRO A 166 -3.46 -9.24 14.28
C PRO A 166 -4.50 -10.28 14.75
N GLU A 167 -4.05 -11.35 15.39
CA GLU A 167 -4.92 -12.43 15.87
C GLU A 167 -5.86 -11.98 16.98
N ASP A 168 -5.37 -11.16 17.91
CA ASP A 168 -6.17 -10.57 18.99
C ASP A 168 -7.31 -9.68 18.46
N TYR A 169 -7.04 -8.95 17.37
CA TYR A 169 -8.07 -8.19 16.67
C TYR A 169 -9.15 -9.09 16.05
N ILE A 170 -8.74 -10.16 15.35
CA ILE A 170 -9.71 -11.10 14.75
C ILE A 170 -10.51 -11.83 15.82
N ALA A 171 -9.87 -12.26 16.91
CA ALA A 171 -10.55 -12.92 18.03
C ALA A 171 -11.64 -12.03 18.62
N ALA A 172 -11.35 -10.75 18.87
CA ALA A 172 -12.34 -9.80 19.35
C ALA A 172 -13.56 -9.68 18.40
N LEU A 173 -13.35 -9.63 17.08
CA LEU A 173 -14.44 -9.54 16.10
C LEU A 173 -15.34 -10.80 16.03
N LEU A 174 -14.77 -11.97 16.32
CA LEU A 174 -15.50 -13.23 16.38
C LEU A 174 -16.32 -13.35 17.68
N ASP A 175 -15.81 -12.79 18.78
CA ASP A 175 -16.48 -12.77 20.08
C ASP A 175 -17.57 -11.70 20.19
N GLU A 176 -17.50 -10.63 19.39
CA GLU A 176 -18.56 -9.61 19.28
C GLU A 176 -19.90 -10.26 18.92
N THR A 177 -20.84 -10.25 19.87
CA THR A 177 -22.20 -10.75 19.64
C THR A 177 -22.93 -9.89 18.61
N ALA A 178 -23.82 -10.51 17.82
CA ALA A 178 -24.62 -9.79 16.82
C ALA A 178 -25.52 -8.68 17.41
N ASP A 179 -25.71 -8.67 18.73
CA ASP A 179 -26.63 -7.77 19.44
C ASP A 179 -26.02 -6.38 19.74
N GLU A 180 -24.70 -6.19 19.72
CA GLU A 180 -24.09 -4.87 20.02
C GLU A 180 -24.17 -3.86 18.87
N TYR A 181 -24.43 -4.30 17.64
CA TYR A 181 -24.55 -3.41 16.46
C TYR A 181 -25.98 -2.91 16.21
N ALA A 182 -27.00 -3.52 16.82
CA ALA A 182 -28.39 -3.08 16.67
C ALA A 182 -28.68 -1.75 17.40
N ASP A 183 -27.93 -1.45 18.46
CA ASP A 183 -28.17 -0.32 19.36
C ASP A 183 -27.45 0.98 18.96
N THR A 184 -26.73 1.00 17.83
CA THR A 184 -25.95 2.18 17.37
C THR A 184 -26.53 2.86 16.12
N LEU A 185 -27.72 2.45 15.68
CA LEU A 185 -28.41 3.02 14.50
C LEU A 185 -29.76 3.68 14.80
N ASP A 186 -30.12 3.89 16.07
CA ASP A 186 -31.26 4.71 16.49
C ASP A 186 -30.87 6.17 16.79
#